data_AF-A0A3D4TUW6-F1
#
_entry.id   AF-A0A3D4TUW6-F1
#
_cell.length_a   1.000
_cell.length_b   1.000
_cell.length_c   1.000
_cell.angle_alpha   90.00
_cell.angle_beta   90.00
_cell.angle_gamma   90.00
#
_symmetry.space_group_name_H-M   'P 1'
#
loop_
_entity.id
_entity.type
_entity.pdbx_description
1 polymer ?
#
loop_
_entity_poly.entity_id
_entity_poly.type
_entity_poly.pdbx_seq_one_letter_code
_entity_poly.pdbx_strand_id
1 'polypeptide(L)'
;MKQLFFSLLLLFISINSYSQIDNLEIQIPSAESECEYVWQNIKDIKFFEANGYSLSLPRHEFIDNLLEKSRNNSLSTHDFDSLKALMSQTVYQRNNYLKGQQIIVETIPTIQKAIAILSEIQLKWNFVQFPKYQIALTLYGPGGSYDPDLGRILLQTTTNGSFKGYNSPANTIIHEIVHIGIESSIIKKYNLSHTQKERIVDKTVQILFGDLLSDYKLQGFGDSRIDKYLKSKDDFINLPSIIEAFLAENK
;
A
#
# COMPACT_ATOMS: atom_id res chain seq x y z
N MET A 1 60.73 23.84 -33.45
CA MET A 1 59.25 23.92 -33.45
C MET A 1 58.68 22.51 -33.34
N LYS A 2 58.19 22.13 -32.16
CA LYS A 2 57.38 20.91 -31.95
C LYS A 2 56.14 21.34 -31.17
N GLN A 3 54.98 21.28 -31.80
CA GLN A 3 53.68 21.57 -31.18
C GLN A 3 53.29 20.37 -30.29
N LEU A 4 53.04 20.63 -29.00
CA LEU A 4 52.36 19.69 -28.10
C LEU A 4 50.85 19.87 -28.28
N PHE A 5 50.18 18.82 -28.74
CA PHE A 5 48.72 18.70 -28.68
C PHE A 5 48.34 18.16 -27.28
N PHE A 6 47.62 18.97 -26.51
CA PHE A 6 46.97 18.54 -25.27
C PHE A 6 45.54 18.11 -25.61
N SER A 7 45.28 16.80 -25.68
CA SER A 7 43.92 16.26 -25.76
C SER A 7 43.31 16.21 -24.37
N LEU A 8 42.34 17.09 -24.11
CA LEU A 8 41.56 17.14 -22.88
C LEU A 8 40.48 16.03 -22.94
N LEU A 9 40.72 14.92 -22.25
CA LEU A 9 39.76 13.82 -22.11
C LEU A 9 38.74 14.18 -21.02
N LEU A 10 37.56 14.67 -21.42
CA LEU A 10 36.42 14.89 -20.54
C LEU A 10 35.80 13.53 -20.16
N LEU A 11 36.14 13.04 -18.96
CA LEU A 11 35.45 11.92 -18.33
C LEU A 11 34.07 12.38 -17.87
N PHE A 12 33.02 12.00 -18.61
CA PHE A 12 31.65 12.06 -18.11
C PHE A 12 31.46 10.95 -17.07
N ILE A 13 31.62 11.28 -15.79
CA ILE A 13 31.19 10.43 -14.68
C ILE A 13 29.67 10.58 -14.59
N SER A 14 28.94 9.65 -15.20
CA SER A 14 27.51 9.49 -14.95
C SER A 14 27.35 8.90 -13.54
N ILE A 15 27.15 9.78 -12.56
CA ILE A 15 26.77 9.40 -11.20
C ILE A 15 25.32 8.91 -11.28
N ASN A 16 25.13 7.58 -11.28
CA ASN A 16 23.84 6.99 -10.98
C ASN A 16 23.59 7.17 -9.48
N SER A 17 23.14 8.35 -9.08
CA SER A 17 22.64 8.61 -7.73
C SER A 17 21.29 7.90 -7.58
N TYR A 18 21.31 6.60 -7.32
CA TYR A 18 20.19 5.98 -6.63
C TYR A 18 20.17 6.58 -5.23
N SER A 19 19.35 7.60 -5.02
CA SER A 19 19.11 8.13 -3.68
C SER A 19 18.51 6.99 -2.85
N GLN A 20 19.33 6.42 -1.98
CA GLN A 20 18.83 5.61 -0.89
C GLN A 20 18.00 6.56 -0.02
N ILE A 21 16.69 6.38 -0.03
CA ILE A 21 15.74 7.21 0.71
C ILE A 21 15.51 6.48 2.01
N ASP A 22 15.97 7.07 3.11
CA ASP A 22 16.30 6.33 4.35
C ASP A 22 15.16 5.47 4.93
N ASN A 23 13.89 5.82 4.68
CA ASN A 23 12.74 5.15 5.32
C ASN A 23 11.81 4.40 4.35
N LEU A 24 12.07 4.39 3.03
CA LEU A 24 11.18 3.78 2.04
C LEU A 24 11.96 2.90 1.04
N GLU A 25 11.44 1.73 0.75
CA GLU A 25 11.93 0.84 -0.30
C GLU A 25 10.83 0.52 -1.29
N ILE A 26 10.96 0.96 -2.55
CA ILE A 26 9.99 0.62 -3.59
C ILE A 26 10.41 -0.67 -4.29
N GLN A 27 9.55 -1.68 -4.26
CA GLN A 27 9.80 -2.99 -4.85
C GLN A 27 8.90 -3.22 -6.06
N ILE A 28 9.52 -3.52 -7.21
CA ILE A 28 8.79 -4.01 -8.39
C ILE A 28 8.80 -5.54 -8.34
N PRO A 29 7.64 -6.20 -8.39
CA PRO A 29 7.56 -7.66 -8.33
C PRO A 29 8.27 -8.28 -9.53
N SER A 30 8.77 -9.50 -9.38
CA SER A 30 9.12 -10.33 -10.54
C SER A 30 7.84 -10.89 -11.18
N ALA A 31 7.96 -11.44 -12.40
CA ALA A 31 6.84 -12.16 -13.01
C ALA A 31 6.35 -13.31 -12.13
N GLU A 32 7.26 -13.98 -11.42
CA GLU A 32 6.97 -15.08 -10.51
C GLU A 32 6.21 -14.61 -9.26
N SER A 33 6.69 -13.58 -8.56
CA SER A 33 6.01 -13.09 -7.36
C SER A 33 4.64 -12.47 -7.68
N GLU A 34 4.50 -11.82 -8.85
CA GLU A 34 3.19 -11.33 -9.29
C GLU A 34 2.24 -12.49 -9.66
N CYS A 35 2.77 -13.56 -10.27
CA CYS A 35 2.01 -14.78 -10.56
C CYS A 35 1.48 -15.43 -9.28
N GLU A 36 2.31 -15.56 -8.25
CA GLU A 36 1.91 -16.10 -6.94
C GLU A 36 0.80 -15.25 -6.30
N TYR A 37 0.93 -13.92 -6.38
CA TYR A 37 -0.08 -13.01 -5.86
C TYR A 37 -1.42 -13.13 -6.61
N VAL A 38 -1.39 -13.15 -7.95
CA VAL A 38 -2.57 -13.39 -8.78
C VAL A 38 -3.21 -14.74 -8.47
N TRP A 39 -2.40 -15.79 -8.33
CA TRP A 39 -2.86 -17.14 -7.99
C TRP A 39 -3.58 -17.17 -6.64
N GLN A 40 -3.02 -16.52 -5.61
CA GLN A 40 -3.66 -16.44 -4.31
C GLN A 40 -4.98 -15.66 -4.38
N ASN A 41 -5.02 -14.55 -5.13
CA ASN A 41 -6.27 -13.81 -5.34
C ASN A 41 -7.35 -14.63 -6.05
N ILE A 42 -6.97 -15.47 -7.02
CA ILE A 42 -7.88 -16.40 -7.70
C ILE A 42 -8.43 -17.42 -6.71
N LYS A 43 -7.58 -18.02 -5.86
CA LYS A 43 -8.03 -18.97 -4.83
C LYS A 43 -9.02 -18.34 -3.85
N ASP A 44 -8.80 -17.07 -3.51
CA ASP A 44 -9.61 -16.35 -2.53
C ASP A 44 -10.82 -15.63 -3.17
N ILE A 45 -11.17 -15.94 -4.43
CA ILE A 45 -12.22 -15.21 -5.15
C ILE A 45 -13.56 -15.17 -4.41
N LYS A 46 -13.96 -16.27 -3.76
CA LYS A 46 -15.20 -16.34 -2.97
C LYS A 46 -15.19 -15.36 -1.80
N PHE A 47 -14.03 -15.16 -1.15
CA PHE A 47 -13.90 -14.20 -0.06
C PHE A 47 -14.08 -12.77 -0.57
N PHE A 48 -13.46 -12.42 -1.69
CA PHE A 48 -13.60 -11.08 -2.27
C PHE A 48 -15.05 -10.80 -2.68
N GLU A 49 -15.71 -11.75 -3.34
CA GLU A 49 -17.12 -11.65 -3.73
C GLU A 49 -18.04 -11.49 -2.53
N ALA A 50 -17.86 -12.28 -1.46
CA ALA A 50 -18.69 -12.22 -0.26
C ALA A 50 -18.57 -10.89 0.51
N ASN A 51 -17.44 -10.21 0.39
CA ASN A 51 -17.18 -8.93 1.07
C ASN A 51 -17.33 -7.71 0.14
N GLY A 52 -17.83 -7.90 -1.09
CA GLY A 52 -18.06 -6.81 -2.03
C GLY A 52 -16.80 -6.14 -2.57
N TYR A 53 -15.63 -6.80 -2.48
CA TYR A 53 -14.38 -6.26 -3.01
C TYR A 53 -14.36 -6.35 -4.54
N SER A 54 -13.96 -5.24 -5.18
CA SER A 54 -13.67 -5.22 -6.62
C SER A 54 -12.21 -5.58 -6.85
N LEU A 55 -11.98 -6.74 -7.49
CA LEU A 55 -10.66 -7.30 -7.76
C LEU A 55 -10.21 -6.98 -9.19
N SER A 56 -8.98 -6.48 -9.35
CA SER A 56 -8.31 -6.36 -10.65
C SER A 56 -7.51 -7.63 -10.93
N LEU A 57 -7.72 -8.25 -12.08
CA LEU A 57 -6.99 -9.44 -12.53
C LEU A 57 -6.55 -9.26 -14.00
N PRO A 58 -5.56 -10.05 -14.47
CA PRO A 58 -5.21 -10.01 -15.88
C PRO A 58 -6.41 -10.35 -16.76
N ARG A 59 -6.62 -9.58 -17.83
CA ARG A 59 -7.70 -9.83 -18.80
C ARG A 59 -7.25 -10.90 -19.77
N HIS A 60 -7.69 -12.13 -19.56
CA HIS A 60 -7.34 -13.27 -20.41
C HIS A 60 -8.32 -14.43 -20.17
N GLU A 61 -8.76 -15.11 -21.22
CA GLU A 61 -9.75 -16.21 -21.14
C GLU A 61 -9.31 -17.32 -20.16
N PHE A 62 -8.02 -17.65 -20.16
CA PHE A 62 -7.46 -18.58 -19.18
C PHE A 62 -7.70 -18.15 -17.72
N ILE A 63 -7.62 -16.85 -17.40
CA ILE A 63 -7.88 -16.35 -16.05
C ILE A 63 -9.36 -16.52 -15.69
N ASP A 64 -10.27 -16.26 -16.64
CA ASP A 64 -11.70 -16.48 -16.43
C ASP A 64 -12.00 -17.95 -16.12
N ASN A 65 -11.34 -18.88 -16.81
CA ASN A 65 -11.43 -20.31 -16.53
C ASN A 65 -10.89 -20.67 -15.12
N LEU A 66 -9.77 -20.06 -14.70
CA LEU A 66 -9.24 -20.26 -13.35
C LEU A 66 -10.20 -19.77 -12.26
N LEU A 67 -10.91 -18.65 -12.50
CA LEU A 67 -11.92 -18.16 -11.57
C LEU A 67 -13.10 -19.13 -11.45
N GLU A 68 -13.58 -19.69 -12.56
CA GLU A 68 -14.62 -20.72 -12.53
C GLU A 68 -14.15 -21.97 -11.77
N LYS A 69 -12.94 -22.46 -12.04
CA LYS A 69 -12.35 -23.59 -11.32
C LYS A 69 -12.20 -23.31 -9.83
N SER A 70 -11.77 -22.11 -9.46
CA SER A 70 -11.67 -21.70 -8.05
C SER A 70 -13.02 -21.72 -7.35
N ARG A 71 -14.08 -21.20 -8.01
CA ARG A 71 -15.45 -21.26 -7.49
C ARG A 71 -15.92 -22.71 -7.28
N ASN A 72 -15.47 -23.63 -8.12
CA ASN A 72 -15.80 -25.05 -8.04
C ASN A 72 -14.80 -25.90 -7.22
N ASN A 73 -13.81 -25.26 -6.56
CA ASN A 73 -12.73 -25.94 -5.82
C ASN A 73 -11.97 -26.99 -6.67
N SER A 74 -11.78 -26.72 -7.96
CA SER A 74 -11.18 -27.65 -8.93
C SER A 74 -9.87 -27.13 -9.55
N LEU A 75 -9.17 -26.24 -8.87
CA LEU A 75 -7.83 -25.79 -9.26
C LEU A 75 -6.81 -26.91 -9.08
N SER A 76 -5.84 -26.99 -9.98
CA SER A 76 -4.78 -27.99 -9.98
C SER A 76 -3.38 -27.36 -10.02
N THR A 77 -2.33 -28.16 -9.77
CA THR A 77 -0.94 -27.71 -9.93
C THR A 77 -0.62 -27.32 -11.38
N HIS A 78 -1.18 -28.05 -12.35
CA HIS A 78 -1.01 -27.72 -13.77
C HIS A 78 -1.57 -26.34 -14.13
N ASP A 79 -2.66 -25.92 -13.47
CA ASP A 79 -3.23 -24.58 -13.65
C ASP A 79 -2.26 -23.49 -13.20
N PHE A 80 -1.56 -23.71 -12.09
CA PHE A 80 -0.53 -22.79 -11.60
C PHE A 80 0.68 -22.72 -12.53
N ASP A 81 1.17 -23.87 -13.02
CA ASP A 81 2.28 -23.91 -13.98
C ASP A 81 1.94 -23.17 -15.28
N SER A 82 0.71 -23.36 -15.76
CA SER A 82 0.18 -22.67 -16.94
C SER A 82 0.04 -21.17 -16.71
N LEU A 83 -0.40 -20.75 -15.52
CA LEU A 83 -0.45 -19.35 -15.12
C LEU A 83 0.96 -18.74 -15.09
N LYS A 84 1.95 -19.46 -14.56
CA LYS A 84 3.35 -19.00 -14.52
C LYS A 84 3.91 -18.79 -15.92
N ALA A 85 3.62 -19.70 -16.85
CA ALA A 85 3.97 -19.53 -18.26
C ALA A 85 3.28 -18.30 -18.87
N LEU A 86 1.97 -18.15 -18.69
CA LEU A 86 1.20 -16.99 -19.18
C LEU A 86 1.76 -15.66 -18.65
N MET A 87 1.98 -15.58 -17.34
CA MET A 87 2.51 -14.41 -16.65
C MET A 87 3.88 -14.02 -17.19
N SER A 88 4.82 -14.97 -17.26
CA SER A 88 6.19 -14.69 -17.68
C SER A 88 6.32 -14.35 -19.17
N GLN A 89 5.48 -14.91 -20.04
CA GLN A 89 5.62 -14.77 -21.49
C GLN A 89 4.81 -13.60 -22.07
N THR A 90 3.66 -13.25 -21.46
CA THR A 90 2.69 -12.34 -22.10
C THR A 90 2.15 -11.25 -21.19
N VAL A 91 1.73 -11.59 -19.97
CA VAL A 91 0.97 -10.67 -19.11
C VAL A 91 1.88 -9.73 -18.33
N TYR A 92 2.96 -10.24 -17.73
CA TYR A 92 3.86 -9.42 -16.93
C TYR A 92 4.73 -8.54 -17.83
N GLN A 93 4.65 -7.23 -17.61
CA GLN A 93 5.47 -6.25 -18.31
C GLN A 93 6.07 -5.29 -17.29
N ARG A 94 7.37 -5.44 -17.00
CA ARG A 94 8.08 -4.62 -15.99
C ARG A 94 7.89 -3.12 -16.19
N ASN A 95 7.84 -2.66 -17.44
CA ASN A 95 7.65 -1.25 -17.80
C ASN A 95 6.34 -0.64 -17.29
N ASN A 96 5.31 -1.45 -17.06
CA ASN A 96 4.05 -0.97 -16.48
C ASN A 96 4.23 -0.55 -15.02
N TYR A 97 5.08 -1.26 -14.27
CA TYR A 97 5.39 -0.96 -12.87
C TYR A 97 6.32 0.25 -12.72
N LEU A 98 7.26 0.44 -13.66
CA LEU A 98 8.19 1.56 -13.63
C LEU A 98 7.47 2.92 -13.63
N LYS A 99 6.34 3.03 -14.32
CA LYS A 99 5.51 4.25 -14.34
C LYS A 99 4.94 4.57 -12.95
N GLY A 100 4.37 3.56 -12.28
CA GLY A 100 3.87 3.70 -10.92
C GLY A 100 4.99 4.02 -9.93
N GLN A 101 6.14 3.34 -10.06
CA GLN A 101 7.33 3.61 -9.25
C GLN A 101 7.78 5.07 -9.37
N GLN A 102 7.82 5.62 -10.58
CA GLN A 102 8.22 7.00 -10.80
C GLN A 102 7.31 7.98 -10.04
N ILE A 103 5.99 7.79 -10.10
CA ILE A 103 5.04 8.64 -9.38
C ILE A 103 5.20 8.49 -7.86
N ILE A 104 5.46 7.28 -7.35
CA ILE A 104 5.74 7.09 -5.91
C ILE A 104 6.98 7.87 -5.50
N VAL A 105 8.06 7.82 -6.29
CA VAL A 105 9.31 8.56 -6.03
C VAL A 105 9.03 10.06 -5.85
N GLU A 106 8.18 10.63 -6.70
CA GLU A 106 7.79 12.05 -6.62
C GLU A 106 7.03 12.38 -5.32
N THR A 107 6.31 11.41 -4.74
CA THR A 107 5.55 11.59 -3.49
C THR A 107 6.32 11.32 -2.21
N ILE A 108 7.55 10.82 -2.29
CA ILE A 108 8.37 10.46 -1.13
C ILE A 108 8.50 11.59 -0.09
N PRO A 109 8.76 12.86 -0.47
CA PRO A 109 8.88 13.94 0.51
C PRO A 109 7.60 14.13 1.34
N THR A 110 6.42 13.90 0.75
CA THR A 110 5.13 13.97 1.46
C THR A 110 4.99 12.81 2.45
N ILE A 111 5.36 11.59 2.03
CA ILE A 111 5.29 10.40 2.89
C ILE A 111 6.27 10.54 4.07
N GLN A 112 7.48 11.04 3.83
CA GLN A 112 8.47 11.26 4.89
C GLN A 112 8.01 12.30 5.93
N LYS A 113 7.35 13.37 5.49
CA LYS A 113 6.73 14.34 6.41
C LYS A 113 5.65 13.69 7.27
N ALA A 114 4.81 12.83 6.69
CA ALA A 114 3.80 12.10 7.45
C ALA A 114 4.43 11.12 8.46
N ILE A 115 5.48 10.39 8.06
CA ILE A 115 6.23 9.51 8.97
C ILE A 115 6.82 10.30 10.15
N ALA A 116 7.39 11.50 9.90
CA ALA A 116 7.92 12.34 10.97
C ALA A 116 6.84 12.78 11.98
N ILE A 117 5.65 13.17 11.50
CA ILE A 117 4.51 13.49 12.35
C ILE A 117 4.08 12.27 13.19
N LEU A 118 4.05 11.08 12.58
CA LEU A 118 3.71 9.83 13.29
C LEU A 118 4.73 9.47 14.37
N SER A 119 6.01 9.79 14.17
CA SER A 119 7.05 9.59 15.20
C SER A 119 6.79 10.39 16.48
N GLU A 120 6.13 11.55 16.39
CA GLU A 120 5.72 12.31 17.59
C GLU A 120 4.62 11.59 18.37
N ILE A 121 3.74 10.87 17.68
CA ILE A 121 2.64 10.08 18.27
C ILE A 121 3.16 8.77 18.88
N GLN A 122 4.17 8.14 18.27
CA GLN A 122 4.80 6.92 18.79
C GLN A 122 5.19 7.02 20.26
N LEU A 123 5.68 8.19 20.67
CA LEU A 123 6.10 8.47 22.05
C LEU A 123 4.94 8.46 23.07
N LYS A 124 3.68 8.42 22.64
CA LYS A 124 2.50 8.57 23.51
C LYS A 124 1.85 7.25 23.90
N TRP A 125 1.66 6.33 22.96
CA TRP A 125 0.93 5.08 23.22
C TRP A 125 1.43 3.87 22.41
N ASN A 126 2.70 3.90 21.98
CA ASN A 126 3.34 2.80 21.22
C ASN A 126 2.73 2.59 19.83
N PHE A 127 2.55 3.67 19.07
CA PHE A 127 2.34 3.56 17.61
C PHE A 127 3.53 2.82 16.99
N VAL A 128 3.28 1.73 16.27
CA VAL A 128 4.35 0.93 15.67
C VAL A 128 4.91 1.67 14.46
N GLN A 129 6.23 1.83 14.43
CA GLN A 129 6.92 2.43 13.30
C GLN A 129 8.12 1.57 12.91
N PHE A 130 8.26 1.35 11.60
CA PHE A 130 9.40 0.64 11.05
C PHE A 130 10.49 1.64 10.64
N PRO A 131 11.78 1.29 10.81
CA PRO A 131 12.87 2.08 10.26
C PRO A 131 12.76 2.23 8.74
N LYS A 132 12.21 1.20 8.07
CA LYS A 132 12.01 1.18 6.63
C LYS A 132 10.68 0.52 6.30
N TYR A 133 9.86 1.18 5.50
CA TYR A 133 8.65 0.58 4.93
C TYR A 133 8.93 0.07 3.51
N GLN A 134 8.43 -1.13 3.21
CA GLN A 134 8.54 -1.73 1.89
C GLN A 134 7.27 -1.45 1.09
N ILE A 135 7.36 -0.66 0.02
CA ILE A 135 6.26 -0.37 -0.90
C ILE A 135 6.37 -1.32 -2.10
N ALA A 136 5.71 -2.47 -2.01
CA ALA A 136 5.62 -3.42 -3.11
C ALA A 136 4.52 -3.01 -4.08
N LEU A 137 4.84 -2.94 -5.37
CA LEU A 137 3.84 -2.66 -6.41
C LEU A 137 3.14 -3.95 -6.88
N THR A 138 1.90 -3.81 -7.33
CA THR A 138 1.18 -4.85 -8.09
C THR A 138 0.30 -4.19 -9.16
N LEU A 139 -0.04 -4.90 -10.24
CA LEU A 139 -1.06 -4.48 -11.21
C LEU A 139 -2.44 -5.08 -10.89
N TYR A 140 -2.51 -6.01 -9.94
CA TYR A 140 -3.66 -6.87 -9.69
C TYR A 140 -4.06 -6.80 -8.21
N GLY A 141 -5.16 -7.45 -7.83
CA GLY A 141 -5.65 -7.42 -6.45
C GLY A 141 -6.72 -6.34 -6.16
N PRO A 142 -7.09 -6.16 -4.89
CA PRO A 142 -8.23 -5.34 -4.48
C PRO A 142 -7.92 -3.82 -4.42
N GLY A 143 -6.65 -3.43 -4.40
CA GLY A 143 -6.22 -2.01 -4.39
C GLY A 143 -4.99 -1.78 -3.53
N GLY A 144 -5.12 -1.90 -2.22
CA GLY A 144 -4.01 -1.76 -1.27
C GLY A 144 -4.13 -2.81 -0.17
N SER A 145 -3.00 -3.19 0.40
CA SER A 145 -2.96 -3.98 1.64
C SER A 145 -1.64 -3.75 2.37
N TYR A 146 -1.52 -4.25 3.59
CA TYR A 146 -0.32 -4.14 4.39
C TYR A 146 -0.03 -5.43 5.15
N ASP A 147 1.22 -5.55 5.55
CA ASP A 147 1.72 -6.52 6.52
C ASP A 147 2.22 -5.72 7.74
N PRO A 148 1.49 -5.77 8.88
CA PRO A 148 1.84 -5.01 10.07
C PRO A 148 3.08 -5.52 10.80
N ASP A 149 3.53 -6.74 10.51
CA ASP A 149 4.68 -7.35 11.18
C ASP A 149 5.99 -7.04 10.43
N LEU A 150 5.91 -6.77 9.12
CA LEU A 150 7.06 -6.48 8.26
C LEU A 150 7.17 -5.01 7.82
N GLY A 151 6.18 -4.18 8.12
CA GLY A 151 6.14 -2.80 7.60
C GLY A 151 6.03 -2.76 6.08
N ARG A 152 5.37 -3.77 5.48
CA ARG A 152 5.21 -3.89 4.03
C ARG A 152 3.84 -3.39 3.63
N ILE A 153 3.80 -2.65 2.54
CA ILE A 153 2.61 -2.09 1.91
C ILE A 153 2.58 -2.60 0.48
N LEU A 154 1.50 -3.25 0.10
CA LEU A 154 1.22 -3.62 -1.27
C LEU A 154 0.33 -2.55 -1.89
N LEU A 155 0.77 -1.97 -3.00
CA LEU A 155 0.10 -0.86 -3.66
C LEU A 155 -0.20 -1.21 -5.12
N GLN A 156 -1.47 -1.16 -5.48
CA GLN A 156 -1.92 -1.37 -6.85
C GLN A 156 -1.68 -0.12 -7.70
N THR A 157 -0.87 -0.28 -8.74
CA THR A 157 -0.74 0.66 -9.86
C THR A 157 -1.48 0.11 -11.07
N THR A 158 -1.70 0.95 -12.07
CA THR A 158 -2.22 0.56 -13.39
C THR A 158 -1.09 0.58 -14.44
N THR A 159 -1.38 0.11 -15.65
CA THR A 159 -0.41 0.06 -16.76
C THR A 159 0.05 1.43 -17.27
N ASN A 160 -0.68 2.50 -16.95
CA ASN A 160 -0.29 3.89 -17.18
C ASN A 160 0.33 4.57 -15.94
N GLY A 161 0.50 3.86 -14.83
CA GLY A 161 1.12 4.38 -13.60
C GLY A 161 0.15 5.07 -12.61
N SER A 162 -1.14 5.15 -12.93
CA SER A 162 -2.13 5.71 -11.99
C SER A 162 -2.46 4.75 -10.84
N PHE A 163 -3.10 5.28 -9.80
CA PHE A 163 -3.48 4.54 -8.60
C PHE A 163 -5.00 4.55 -8.41
N LYS A 164 -5.53 3.53 -7.73
CA LYS A 164 -6.96 3.42 -7.45
C LYS A 164 -7.36 4.43 -6.37
N GLY A 165 -8.43 5.18 -6.61
CA GLY A 165 -9.05 6.08 -5.63
C GLY A 165 -8.45 7.48 -5.52
N TYR A 166 -7.13 7.63 -5.73
CA TYR A 166 -6.42 8.90 -5.57
C TYR A 166 -5.46 9.18 -6.72
N ASN A 167 -5.25 10.48 -7.01
CA ASN A 167 -4.23 10.90 -7.96
C ASN A 167 -2.82 10.72 -7.38
N SER A 168 -2.67 11.03 -6.08
CA SER A 168 -1.41 10.85 -5.36
C SER A 168 -1.38 9.52 -4.59
N PRO A 169 -0.39 8.63 -4.84
CA PRO A 169 -0.23 7.40 -4.06
C PRO A 169 0.12 7.65 -2.59
N ALA A 170 0.53 8.87 -2.22
CA ALA A 170 0.79 9.23 -0.82
C ALA A 170 -0.43 8.98 0.07
N ASN A 171 -1.65 9.21 -0.46
CA ASN A 171 -2.90 8.97 0.26
C ASN A 171 -2.99 7.53 0.74
N THR A 172 -2.85 6.58 -0.18
CA THR A 172 -2.92 5.14 0.15
C THR A 172 -1.73 4.72 1.00
N ILE A 173 -0.50 5.12 0.66
CA ILE A 173 0.69 4.71 1.43
C ILE A 173 0.59 5.18 2.87
N ILE A 174 0.21 6.44 3.12
CA ILE A 174 0.08 6.96 4.48
C ILE A 174 -1.07 6.28 5.23
N HIS A 175 -2.20 6.01 4.55
CA HIS A 175 -3.30 5.21 5.10
C HIS A 175 -2.83 3.84 5.58
N GLU A 176 -2.07 3.11 4.75
CA GLU A 176 -1.53 1.80 5.13
C GLU A 176 -0.46 1.87 6.23
N ILE A 177 0.37 2.93 6.28
CA ILE A 177 1.30 3.16 7.40
C ILE A 177 0.53 3.34 8.71
N VAL A 178 -0.58 4.07 8.69
CA VAL A 178 -1.42 4.24 9.89
C VAL A 178 -2.03 2.90 10.31
N HIS A 179 -2.55 2.09 9.39
CA HIS A 179 -3.01 0.73 9.69
C HIS A 179 -1.95 -0.09 10.43
N ILE A 180 -0.73 -0.13 9.89
CA ILE A 180 0.41 -0.82 10.49
C ILE A 180 0.65 -0.32 11.92
N GLY A 181 0.71 1.00 12.11
CA GLY A 181 1.10 1.58 13.38
C GLY A 181 0.08 1.42 14.51
N ILE A 182 -1.21 1.30 14.20
CA ILE A 182 -2.26 1.14 15.21
C ILE A 182 -2.64 -0.33 15.47
N GLU A 183 -2.14 -1.26 14.66
CA GLU A 183 -2.60 -2.65 14.65
C GLU A 183 -2.50 -3.33 16.01
N SER A 184 -1.33 -3.31 16.63
CA SER A 184 -1.09 -4.00 17.90
C SER A 184 -1.61 -3.20 19.10
N SER A 185 -1.36 -1.90 19.11
CA SER A 185 -1.59 -1.01 20.26
C SER A 185 -3.04 -0.57 20.41
N ILE A 186 -3.80 -0.55 19.33
CA ILE A 186 -5.21 -0.13 19.32
C ILE A 186 -6.12 -1.27 18.86
N ILE A 187 -5.95 -1.76 17.63
CA ILE A 187 -6.93 -2.67 17.03
C ILE A 187 -6.99 -4.00 17.78
N LYS A 188 -5.85 -4.69 17.91
CA LYS A 188 -5.75 -5.97 18.62
C LYS A 188 -6.02 -5.81 20.12
N LYS A 189 -5.47 -4.75 20.74
CA LYS A 189 -5.64 -4.47 22.18
C LYS A 189 -7.12 -4.33 22.58
N TYR A 190 -7.91 -3.61 21.78
CA TYR A 190 -9.32 -3.33 22.07
C TYR A 190 -10.30 -4.22 21.28
N ASN A 191 -9.80 -5.21 20.54
CA ASN A 191 -10.57 -6.12 19.69
C ASN A 191 -11.57 -5.39 18.77
N LEU A 192 -11.07 -4.35 18.07
CA LEU A 192 -11.91 -3.52 17.22
C LEU A 192 -12.31 -4.25 15.94
N SER A 193 -13.56 -4.07 15.52
CA SER A 193 -14.05 -4.58 14.24
C SER A 193 -13.34 -3.93 13.05
N HIS A 194 -13.39 -4.57 11.89
CA HIS A 194 -12.83 -4.02 10.65
C HIS A 194 -13.40 -2.63 10.33
N THR A 195 -14.71 -2.41 10.47
CA THR A 195 -15.34 -1.11 10.22
C THR A 195 -14.90 -0.02 11.18
N GLN A 196 -14.63 -0.35 12.45
CA GLN A 196 -14.09 0.60 13.42
C GLN A 196 -12.64 0.97 13.10
N LYS A 197 -11.83 -0.04 12.75
CA LYS A 197 -10.45 0.14 12.33
C LYS A 197 -10.33 1.08 11.14
N GLU A 198 -11.02 0.79 10.04
CA GLU A 198 -10.94 1.60 8.82
C GLU A 198 -11.36 3.06 9.10
N ARG A 199 -12.40 3.27 9.92
CA ARG A 199 -12.81 4.62 10.31
C ARG A 199 -11.75 5.33 11.16
N ILE A 200 -11.10 4.65 12.10
CA ILE A 200 -10.01 5.24 12.90
C ILE A 200 -8.85 5.66 11.99
N VAL A 201 -8.45 4.81 11.06
CA VAL A 201 -7.39 5.12 10.09
C VAL A 201 -7.78 6.33 9.25
N ASP A 202 -8.97 6.31 8.67
CA ASP A 202 -9.51 7.41 7.86
C ASP A 202 -9.51 8.73 8.60
N LYS A 203 -9.98 8.74 9.85
CA LYS A 203 -10.00 9.93 10.71
C LYS A 203 -8.59 10.40 11.06
N THR A 204 -7.68 9.46 11.33
CA THR A 204 -6.26 9.76 11.59
C THR A 204 -5.65 10.47 10.39
N VAL A 205 -5.82 9.91 9.18
CA VAL A 205 -5.23 10.48 7.96
C VAL A 205 -5.83 11.84 7.65
N GLN A 206 -7.16 11.96 7.69
CA GLN A 206 -7.84 13.22 7.43
C GLN A 206 -7.40 14.34 8.37
N ILE A 207 -7.33 14.07 9.68
CA ILE A 207 -7.11 15.12 10.69
C ILE A 207 -5.63 15.47 10.82
N LEU A 208 -4.73 14.48 10.77
CA LEU A 208 -3.30 14.74 10.92
C LEU A 208 -2.66 15.23 9.63
N PHE A 209 -3.13 14.74 8.47
CA PHE A 209 -2.45 14.93 7.19
C PHE A 209 -3.31 15.65 6.14
N GLY A 210 -4.50 16.16 6.46
CA GLY A 210 -5.35 16.87 5.50
C GLY A 210 -4.63 18.03 4.77
N ASP A 211 -3.74 18.74 5.48
CA ASP A 211 -2.91 19.80 4.88
C ASP A 211 -1.85 19.26 3.90
N LEU A 212 -1.37 18.03 4.12
CA LEU A 212 -0.41 17.33 3.25
C LEU A 212 -1.09 16.58 2.10
N LEU A 213 -2.35 16.19 2.30
CA LEU A 213 -3.13 15.31 1.44
C LEU A 213 -4.47 15.96 1.09
N SER A 214 -4.40 17.04 0.31
CA SER A 214 -5.56 17.88 0.00
C SER A 214 -6.71 17.16 -0.73
N ASP A 215 -6.45 16.01 -1.36
CA ASP A 215 -7.45 15.19 -2.05
C ASP A 215 -7.90 13.94 -1.26
N TYR A 216 -7.45 13.77 -0.01
CA TYR A 216 -7.86 12.65 0.84
C TYR A 216 -9.35 12.69 1.13
N LYS A 217 -10.02 11.54 1.01
CA LYS A 217 -11.46 11.39 1.25
C LYS A 217 -11.71 10.24 2.20
N LEU A 218 -12.59 10.46 3.17
CA LEU A 218 -13.08 9.35 3.99
C LEU A 218 -13.74 8.32 3.08
N GLN A 219 -13.46 7.05 3.33
CA GLN A 219 -14.10 5.96 2.64
C GLN A 219 -15.60 5.95 2.98
N GLY A 220 -16.41 5.47 2.05
CA GLY A 220 -17.87 5.40 2.23
C GLY A 220 -18.31 4.34 3.25
N PHE A 221 -17.38 3.54 3.78
CA PHE A 221 -17.64 2.48 4.75
C PHE A 221 -16.87 2.74 6.06
N GLY A 222 -17.29 2.09 7.14
CA GLY A 222 -16.72 2.26 8.47
C GLY A 222 -17.73 2.75 9.52
N ASP A 223 -17.35 2.64 10.78
CA ASP A 223 -18.24 2.95 11.92
C ASP A 223 -18.22 4.44 12.27
N SER A 224 -19.07 5.22 11.61
CA SER A 224 -19.16 6.68 11.82
C SER A 224 -19.52 7.12 13.24
N ARG A 225 -19.96 6.20 14.13
CA ARG A 225 -20.24 6.54 15.54
C ARG A 225 -19.00 7.03 16.29
N ILE A 226 -17.80 6.65 15.84
CA ILE A 226 -16.54 7.09 16.46
C ILE A 226 -16.19 8.54 16.11
N ASP A 227 -16.75 9.11 15.04
CA ASP A 227 -16.41 10.45 14.55
C ASP A 227 -16.67 11.54 15.60
N LYS A 228 -17.62 11.31 16.52
CA LYS A 228 -17.90 12.26 17.61
C LYS A 228 -16.75 12.41 18.62
N TYR A 229 -15.81 11.47 18.66
CA TYR A 229 -14.64 11.50 19.54
C TYR A 229 -13.34 11.87 18.82
N LEU A 230 -13.26 11.75 17.49
CA LEU A 230 -12.05 12.04 16.71
C LEU A 230 -12.24 13.31 15.88
N LYS A 231 -11.98 14.47 16.47
CA LYS A 231 -12.26 15.79 15.88
C LYS A 231 -11.02 16.64 15.61
N SER A 232 -9.96 16.41 16.37
CA SER A 232 -8.77 17.26 16.39
C SER A 232 -7.49 16.43 16.50
N LYS A 233 -6.34 17.07 16.25
CA LYS A 233 -5.04 16.39 16.34
C LYS A 233 -4.77 15.85 17.75
N ASP A 234 -5.21 16.57 18.78
CA ASP A 234 -5.02 16.21 20.19
C ASP A 234 -5.76 14.92 20.58
N ASP A 235 -6.84 14.59 19.86
CA ASP A 235 -7.58 13.35 20.09
C ASP A 235 -6.70 12.12 19.79
N PHE A 236 -5.82 12.20 18.79
CA PHE A 236 -4.92 11.10 18.43
C PHE A 236 -3.74 10.94 19.39
N ILE A 237 -3.41 11.97 20.18
CA ILE A 237 -2.44 11.87 21.28
C ILE A 237 -2.99 10.98 22.39
N ASN A 238 -4.31 11.01 22.63
CA ASN A 238 -5.00 10.27 23.68
C ASN A 238 -5.90 9.15 23.13
N LEU A 239 -5.57 8.63 21.95
CA LEU A 239 -6.39 7.66 21.23
C LEU A 239 -6.83 6.47 22.10
N PRO A 240 -5.97 5.82 22.92
CA PRO A 240 -6.39 4.71 23.78
C PRO A 240 -7.59 5.04 24.68
N SER A 241 -7.55 6.18 25.37
CA SER A 241 -8.63 6.61 26.27
C SER A 241 -9.91 6.97 25.50
N ILE A 242 -9.76 7.50 24.29
CA ILE A 242 -10.91 7.77 23.41
C ILE A 242 -11.58 6.46 22.98
N ILE A 243 -10.81 5.45 22.61
CA ILE A 243 -11.35 4.13 22.26
C ILE A 243 -12.06 3.50 23.45
N GLU A 244 -11.51 3.60 24.65
CA GLU A 244 -12.17 3.13 25.88
C GLU A 244 -13.53 3.81 26.10
N ALA A 245 -13.60 5.13 25.93
CA ALA A 245 -14.85 5.88 26.08
C ALA A 245 -15.88 5.50 25.01
N PHE A 246 -15.44 5.37 23.76
CA PHE A 246 -16.28 4.93 22.65
C PHE A 246 -16.87 3.55 22.90
N LEU A 247 -16.04 2.58 23.29
CA LEU A 247 -16.50 1.22 23.57
C LEU A 247 -17.44 1.17 24.77
N ALA A 248 -17.20 1.98 25.82
CA ALA A 248 -18.08 2.02 26.98
C ALA A 248 -19.50 2.52 26.63
N GLU A 249 -19.63 3.44 25.70
CA GLU A 249 -20.94 4.00 25.28
C GLU A 249 -21.65 3.16 24.20
N ASN A 250 -20.94 2.24 23.52
CA ASN A 250 -21.44 1.51 22.36
C ASN A 250 -21.35 -0.02 22.52
N LYS A 251 -21.34 -0.53 23.76
CA LYS A 251 -21.44 -1.97 24.04
C LYS A 251 -22.79 -2.55 23.66
#